data_AF-A0A7S1IS78-F1
#
_entry.id   AF-A0A7S1IS78-F1
#
_cell.length_a   1.000
_cell.length_b   1.000
_cell.length_c   1.000
_cell.angle_alpha   90.00
_cell.angle_beta   90.00
_cell.angle_gamma   90.00
#
_symmetry.space_group_name_H-M   'P 1'
#
loop_
_entity.id
_entity.type
_entity.pdbx_description
1 polymer ?
#
loop_
_entity_poly.entity_id
_entity_poly.type
_entity_poly.pdbx_seq_one_letter_code
_entity_poly.pdbx_strand_id
1 'polypeptide(L)'
;MEQAKPLLCGAIAGCVETVVCMPFETTKTRVQLRAGAHGGMLQNMRSTVQASGIRGLYYGMPIMLIQTAGKVGIRFMAYETLKKQLQDADGNLTAGRQVLAGVGAGSLEAFLWITPCERLKTLRQTQIGVADQK
;
A
#
# COMPACT_ATOMS: atom_id res chain seq x y z
N MET A 1 -24.89 16.46 5.44
CA MET A 1 -23.91 15.79 6.33
C MET A 1 -23.95 14.25 6.24
N GLU A 2 -24.82 13.65 5.42
CA GLU A 2 -25.02 12.19 5.37
C GLU A 2 -23.84 11.41 4.73
N GLN A 3 -23.08 12.04 3.83
CA GLN A 3 -21.93 11.41 3.16
C GLN A 3 -20.66 11.34 4.03
N ALA A 4 -20.58 12.08 5.14
CA ALA A 4 -19.39 12.11 5.99
C ALA A 4 -19.26 10.86 6.88
N LYS A 5 -20.40 10.24 7.24
CA LYS A 5 -20.45 9.07 8.12
C LYS A 5 -19.77 7.82 7.52
N PRO A 6 -20.06 7.39 6.27
CA PRO A 6 -19.35 6.26 5.68
C PRO A 6 -17.87 6.55 5.46
N LEU A 7 -17.50 7.81 5.19
CA LEU A 7 -16.12 8.23 5.03
C LEU A 7 -15.33 8.08 6.34
N LEU A 8 -15.91 8.55 7.46
CA LEU A 8 -15.33 8.42 8.80
C LEU A 8 -15.23 6.95 9.24
N CYS A 9 -16.28 6.16 9.03
CA CYS A 9 -16.26 4.73 9.33
C CYS A 9 -15.19 4.00 8.51
N GLY A 10 -15.06 4.31 7.22
CA GLY A 10 -14.02 3.75 6.36
C GLY A 10 -12.61 4.14 6.79
N ALA A 11 -12.41 5.40 7.20
CA ALA A 11 -11.11 5.87 7.70
C ALA A 11 -10.72 5.15 9.01
N ILE A 12 -11.65 5.02 9.96
CA ILE A 12 -11.39 4.33 11.23
C ILE A 12 -11.13 2.84 10.97
N ALA A 13 -11.91 2.20 10.11
CA ALA A 13 -11.71 0.80 9.72
C ALA A 13 -10.32 0.59 9.11
N GLY A 14 -9.88 1.48 8.19
CA GLY A 14 -8.55 1.42 7.58
C GLY A 14 -7.41 1.62 8.59
N CYS A 15 -7.59 2.51 9.58
CA CYS A 15 -6.62 2.67 10.66
C CYS A 15 -6.48 1.40 11.51
N VAL A 16 -7.60 0.78 11.89
CA VAL A 16 -7.61 -0.46 12.68
C VAL A 16 -6.99 -1.61 11.89
N GLU A 17 -7.38 -1.76 10.62
CA GLU A 17 -6.78 -2.75 9.72
C GLU A 17 -5.27 -2.56 9.62
N THR A 18 -4.81 -1.32 9.41
CA THR A 18 -3.38 -1.02 9.32
C THR A 18 -2.66 -1.46 10.59
N VAL A 19 -3.18 -1.14 11.77
CA VAL A 19 -2.56 -1.53 13.06
C VAL A 19 -2.45 -3.05 13.20
N VAL A 20 -3.48 -3.80 12.81
CA VAL A 20 -3.52 -5.26 12.91
C VAL A 20 -2.61 -5.93 11.87
N CYS A 21 -2.58 -5.42 10.64
CA CYS A 21 -1.81 -5.98 9.53
C CYS A 21 -0.32 -5.57 9.56
N MET A 22 0.01 -4.45 10.19
CA MET A 22 1.37 -3.90 10.29
C MET A 22 2.45 -4.94 10.67
N PRO A 23 2.30 -5.73 11.76
CA PRO A 23 3.32 -6.72 12.14
C PRO A 23 3.58 -7.78 11.07
N PHE A 24 2.56 -8.13 10.27
CA PHE A 24 2.68 -9.10 9.18
C PHE A 24 3.42 -8.48 7.99
N GLU A 25 3.08 -7.25 7.61
CA GLU A 25 3.69 -6.52 6.50
C GLU A 25 5.18 -6.24 6.73
N THR A 26 5.54 -5.82 7.96
CA THR A 26 6.94 -5.59 8.35
C THR A 26 7.75 -6.88 8.30
N THR A 27 7.18 -7.99 8.79
CA THR A 27 7.85 -9.31 8.76
C THR A 27 8.07 -9.78 7.33
N LYS A 28 7.04 -9.67 6.48
CA LYS A 28 7.14 -10.04 5.06
C LYS A 28 8.19 -9.22 4.33
N THR A 29 8.19 -7.91 4.54
CA THR A 29 9.17 -7.00 3.91
C THR A 29 10.60 -7.33 4.36
N ARG A 30 10.82 -7.63 5.65
CA ARG A 30 12.15 -8.03 6.16
C ARG A 30 12.62 -9.35 5.57
N VAL A 31 11.73 -10.34 5.44
CA VAL A 31 12.04 -11.63 4.81
C VAL A 31 12.37 -11.45 3.32
N GLN A 32 11.68 -10.55 2.62
CA GLN A 32 11.96 -10.26 1.21
C GLN A 32 13.26 -9.49 0.99
N LEU A 33 13.64 -8.62 1.94
CA LEU A 33 14.86 -7.81 1.84
C LEU A 33 16.12 -8.52 2.34
N ARG A 34 16.02 -9.31 3.41
CA ARG A 34 17.12 -10.15 3.87
C ARG A 34 17.02 -11.47 3.11
N ALA A 35 17.88 -11.66 2.11
CA ALA A 35 18.04 -12.90 1.33
C ALA A 35 18.56 -14.11 2.17
N GLY A 36 18.14 -14.23 3.43
CA GLY A 36 18.63 -15.21 4.39
C GLY A 36 17.75 -15.42 5.63
N ALA A 37 16.53 -14.88 5.68
CA ALA A 37 15.58 -15.16 6.76
C ALA A 37 14.99 -16.58 6.61
N HIS A 38 15.77 -17.58 7.02
CA HIS A 38 15.37 -18.98 6.99
C HIS A 38 14.55 -19.30 8.25
N GLY A 39 13.23 -19.34 8.13
CA GLY A 39 12.34 -19.70 9.25
C GLY A 39 10.88 -19.29 9.02
N GLY A 40 9.97 -19.85 9.85
CA GLY A 40 8.55 -19.52 9.82
C GLY A 40 8.27 -18.06 10.21
N MET A 41 7.15 -17.50 9.73
CA MET A 41 6.77 -16.10 9.95
C MET A 41 6.77 -15.68 11.43
N LEU A 42 6.25 -16.55 12.31
CA LEU A 42 6.23 -16.35 13.77
C LEU A 42 7.64 -16.30 14.38
N GLN A 43 8.59 -17.07 13.86
CA GLN A 43 9.97 -17.09 14.32
C GLN A 43 10.66 -15.75 13.99
N ASN A 44 10.43 -15.23 12.78
CA ASN A 44 10.96 -13.94 12.35
C ASN A 44 10.32 -12.76 13.11
N MET A 45 9.03 -12.85 13.44
CA MET A 45 8.35 -11.88 14.31
C MET A 45 8.96 -11.88 15.72
N ARG A 46 9.15 -13.05 16.34
CA ARG A 46 9.75 -13.17 17.68
C ARG A 46 11.18 -12.63 17.71
N SER A 47 12.00 -13.00 16.72
CA SER A 47 13.37 -12.49 16.57
C SER A 47 13.39 -10.96 16.44
N THR A 48 12.46 -10.38 15.67
CA THR A 48 12.32 -8.93 15.52
C THR A 48 11.97 -8.23 16.84
N VAL A 49 11.05 -8.80 17.62
CA VAL A 49 10.67 -8.25 18.94
C VAL A 49 11.84 -8.34 19.92
N GLN A 50 12.61 -9.42 19.89
CA GLN A 50 13.81 -9.56 20.74
C GLN A 50 14.91 -8.56 20.36
N ALA A 51 15.10 -8.27 19.08
CA ALA A 51 16.16 -7.39 18.60
C ALA A 51 15.82 -5.89 18.70
N SER A 52 14.57 -5.48 18.45
CA SER A 52 14.19 -4.06 18.32
C SER A 52 12.91 -3.70 19.09
N GLY A 53 12.37 -4.63 19.89
CA GLY A 53 11.12 -4.47 20.61
C GLY A 53 9.89 -4.40 19.70
N ILE A 54 8.74 -4.14 20.31
CA ILE A 54 7.45 -3.99 19.60
C ILE A 54 7.49 -2.80 18.63
N ARG A 55 8.25 -1.74 18.95
CA ARG A 55 8.46 -0.59 18.05
C ARG A 55 9.12 -0.98 16.72
N GLY A 56 9.97 -2.01 16.72
CA GLY A 56 10.58 -2.55 15.50
C GLY A 56 9.58 -3.18 14.54
N LEU A 57 8.45 -3.69 15.05
CA LEU A 57 7.35 -4.19 14.21
C LEU A 57 6.58 -3.05 13.53
N TYR A 58 6.48 -1.88 14.17
CA TYR A 58 5.76 -0.70 13.67
C TYR A 58 6.65 0.31 12.93
N TYR A 59 7.94 0.00 12.74
CA TYR A 59 8.89 0.88 12.09
C TYR A 59 8.59 1.00 10.59
N GLY A 60 8.40 2.23 10.10
CA GLY A 60 8.05 2.51 8.69
C GLY A 60 6.55 2.68 8.40
N MET A 61 5.69 2.58 9.42
CA MET A 61 4.23 2.82 9.32
C MET A 61 3.85 4.09 8.53
N PRO A 62 4.39 5.29 8.84
CA PRO A 62 3.94 6.51 8.18
C PRO A 62 4.22 6.52 6.67
N ILE A 63 5.37 5.97 6.26
CA ILE A 63 5.74 5.87 4.84
C ILE A 63 4.82 4.90 4.11
N MET A 64 4.40 3.83 4.76
CA MET A 64 3.48 2.85 4.19
C MET A 64 2.06 3.40 4.08
N LEU A 65 1.60 4.13 5.11
CA LEU A 65 0.31 4.82 5.10
C LEU A 65 0.23 5.86 3.98
N ILE A 66 1.27 6.69 3.80
CA ILE A 66 1.32 7.69 2.71
C ILE A 66 1.28 7.01 1.34
N GLN A 67 2.05 5.93 1.16
CA GLN A 67 2.04 5.18 -0.11
C GLN A 67 0.66 4.59 -0.42
N THR A 68 0.03 3.95 0.57
CA THR A 68 -1.31 3.36 0.42
C THR A 68 -2.37 4.44 0.17
N ALA A 69 -2.33 5.55 0.91
CA ALA A 69 -3.26 6.67 0.73
C ALA A 69 -3.12 7.29 -0.67
N GLY A 70 -1.90 7.55 -1.13
CA GLY A 70 -1.66 8.10 -2.47
C GLY A 70 -2.08 7.14 -3.58
N LYS A 71 -1.82 5.83 -3.40
CA LYS A 71 -2.26 4.77 -4.32
C LYS A 71 -3.79 4.76 -4.45
N VAL A 72 -4.50 4.73 -3.32
CA VAL A 72 -5.96 4.75 -3.30
C VAL A 72 -6.50 6.05 -3.91
N GLY A 73 -5.93 7.21 -3.55
CA GLY A 73 -6.37 8.50 -4.08
C GLY A 73 -6.22 8.63 -5.59
N ILE A 74 -5.07 8.23 -6.14
CA ILE A 74 -4.81 8.30 -7.57
C ILE A 74 -5.67 7.29 -8.33
N ARG A 75 -5.86 6.08 -7.78
CA ARG A 75 -6.75 5.08 -8.36
C ARG A 75 -8.19 5.58 -8.46
N PHE A 76 -8.72 6.16 -7.38
CA PHE A 76 -10.07 6.74 -7.38
C PHE A 76 -10.18 7.89 -8.37
N MET A 77 -9.23 8.82 -8.36
CA MET A 77 -9.23 9.97 -9.28
C MET A 77 -9.17 9.53 -10.75
N ALA A 78 -8.26 8.62 -11.09
CA ALA A 78 -8.12 8.11 -12.45
C ALA A 78 -9.34 7.30 -12.89
N TYR A 79 -9.88 6.45 -12.01
CA TYR A 79 -11.09 5.68 -12.29
C TYR A 79 -12.29 6.60 -12.50
N GLU A 80 -12.47 7.63 -11.68
CA GLU A 80 -13.62 8.53 -11.79
C GLU A 80 -13.53 9.45 -13.01
N THR A 81 -12.32 9.87 -13.38
CA THR A 81 -12.06 10.62 -14.62
C THR A 81 -12.34 9.78 -15.86
N LEU A 82 -11.84 8.54 -15.89
CA LEU A 82 -12.09 7.62 -17.00
C LEU A 82 -13.55 7.20 -17.07
N LYS A 83 -14.18 6.94 -15.91
CA LYS A 83 -15.60 6.62 -15.82
C LYS A 83 -16.44 7.73 -16.41
N LYS A 84 -16.18 9.01 -16.10
CA LYS A 84 -16.88 10.17 -16.65
C LYS A 84 -16.69 10.31 -18.17
N GLN A 85 -15.50 9.99 -18.68
CA GLN A 85 -15.19 10.04 -20.12
C GLN A 85 -15.81 8.88 -20.92
N LEU A 86 -16.00 7.71 -20.30
CA LEU A 86 -16.54 6.49 -20.93
C LEU A 86 -18.04 6.26 -20.68
N GLN A 87 -18.66 7.11 -19.87
CA GLN A 87 -20.10 7.05 -19.56
C GLN A 87 -20.90 7.47 -20.80
N ASP A 88 -21.86 6.64 -21.19
CA ASP A 88 -22.78 6.96 -22.29
C ASP A 88 -23.84 7.99 -21.85
N ALA A 89 -24.56 8.60 -22.80
CA ALA A 89 -25.58 9.62 -22.52
C ALA A 89 -26.71 9.15 -21.57
N ASP A 90 -26.92 7.83 -21.47
CA ASP A 90 -27.88 7.16 -20.58
C ASP A 90 -27.34 6.87 -19.16
N GLY A 91 -26.10 7.24 -18.87
CA GLY A 91 -25.48 7.01 -17.56
C GLY A 91 -25.03 5.57 -17.29
N ASN A 92 -25.28 4.63 -18.21
CA ASN A 92 -24.90 3.23 -18.10
C ASN A 92 -23.48 2.95 -18.61
N LEU A 93 -22.74 2.12 -17.87
CA LEU A 93 -21.42 1.64 -18.25
C LEU A 93 -21.51 0.16 -18.56
N THR A 94 -21.34 -0.20 -19.84
CA THR A 94 -21.19 -1.60 -20.25
C THR A 94 -19.97 -2.23 -19.57
N ALA A 95 -20.05 -3.51 -19.20
CA ALA A 95 -18.98 -4.23 -18.51
C ALA A 95 -17.60 -4.07 -19.20
N GLY A 96 -17.54 -4.05 -20.53
CA GLY A 96 -16.30 -3.81 -21.28
C GLY A 96 -15.69 -2.42 -21.07
N ARG A 97 -16.51 -1.38 -20.93
CA ARG A 97 -16.04 0.00 -20.66
C ARG A 97 -15.59 0.17 -19.21
N GLN A 98 -16.20 -0.54 -18.27
CA GLN A 98 -15.71 -0.62 -16.89
C GLN A 98 -14.34 -1.29 -16.79
N VAL A 99 -14.13 -2.38 -17.54
CA VAL A 99 -12.82 -3.03 -17.61
C VAL A 99 -11.78 -2.10 -18.21
N LEU A 100 -12.07 -1.43 -19.33
CA LEU A 100 -11.18 -0.44 -19.94
C LEU A 100 -10.84 0.72 -18.98
N ALA A 101 -11.83 1.26 -18.28
CA ALA A 101 -11.62 2.29 -17.26
C ALA A 101 -10.75 1.78 -16.10
N GLY A 102 -10.95 0.53 -15.66
CA GLY A 102 -10.12 -0.10 -14.62
C GLY A 102 -8.67 -0.32 -15.04
N VAL A 103 -8.44 -0.80 -16.27
CA VAL A 103 -7.10 -1.01 -16.84
C VAL A 103 -6.38 0.33 -17.06
N GLY A 104 -7.09 1.34 -17.57
CA GLY A 104 -6.54 2.69 -17.76
C GLY A 104 -6.19 3.35 -16.43
N ALA A 105 -7.06 3.23 -15.43
CA ALA A 105 -6.81 3.77 -14.10
C ALA A 105 -5.62 3.09 -13.43
N GLY A 106 -5.52 1.75 -13.52
CA GLY A 106 -4.40 0.99 -12.98
C GLY A 106 -3.06 1.33 -13.65
N SER A 107 -3.06 1.56 -14.96
CA SER A 107 -1.86 2.00 -15.68
C SER A 107 -1.39 3.38 -15.22
N LEU A 108 -2.28 4.36 -15.11
CA LEU A 108 -1.95 5.72 -14.66
C LEU A 108 -1.48 5.74 -13.19
N GLU A 109 -2.15 4.98 -12.33
CA GLU A 109 -1.74 4.72 -10.94
C GLU A 109 -0.31 4.17 -10.89
N ALA A 110 0.00 3.20 -11.75
CA ALA A 110 1.30 2.57 -11.81
C ALA A 110 2.41 3.55 -12.21
N PHE A 111 2.19 4.35 -13.25
CA PHE A 111 3.20 5.30 -13.76
C PHE A 111 3.42 6.50 -12.84
N LEU A 112 2.34 7.13 -12.36
CA LEU A 112 2.44 8.40 -11.64
C LEU A 112 2.83 8.24 -10.17
N TRP A 113 2.54 7.09 -9.55
CA TRP A 113 2.73 6.91 -8.11
C TRP A 113 3.51 5.68 -7.74
N ILE A 114 3.10 4.51 -8.24
CA ILE A 114 3.69 3.24 -7.79
C ILE A 114 5.15 3.16 -8.24
N THR A 115 5.44 3.37 -9.52
CA THR A 115 6.80 3.27 -10.06
C THR A 115 7.81 4.19 -9.34
N PRO A 116 7.55 5.49 -9.13
CA PRO A 116 8.47 6.35 -8.39
C PRO A 116 8.55 6.00 -6.89
N CYS A 117 7.43 5.65 -6.25
CA CYS A 117 7.44 5.26 -4.83
C CYS A 117 8.17 3.95 -4.58
N GLU A 118 7.94 2.94 -5.42
CA GLU A 118 8.66 1.67 -5.36
C GLU A 118 10.15 1.92 -5.58
N ARG A 119 10.54 2.74 -6.56
CA ARG A 119 11.96 3.08 -6.75
C ARG A 119 12.58 3.74 -5.52
N LEU A 120 11.89 4.69 -4.89
CA LEU A 120 12.35 5.34 -3.65
C LEU A 120 12.43 4.35 -2.48
N LYS A 121 11.47 3.43 -2.39
CA LYS A 121 11.45 2.38 -1.36
C LYS A 121 12.60 1.41 -1.55
N THR A 122 12.84 0.94 -2.78
CA THR A 122 13.97 0.05 -3.09
C THR A 122 15.29 0.75 -2.77
N LEU A 123 15.48 2.02 -3.18
CA LEU A 123 16.70 2.78 -2.85
C LEU A 123 16.97 2.88 -1.35
N ARG A 124 15.95 3.21 -0.54
CA ARG A 124 16.10 3.29 0.92
C ARG A 124 16.36 1.92 1.55
N GLN A 125 15.72 0.88 1.04
CA GLN A 125 15.88 -0.47 1.56
C GLN A 125 17.24 -1.08 1.19
N THR A 126 17.79 -0.77 0.01
CA THR A 126 19.17 -1.12 -0.34
C THR A 126 20.17 -0.45 0.60
N GLN A 127 19.97 0.83 0.96
CA GLN A 127 20.87 1.53 1.88
C GLN A 127 20.84 0.98 3.31
N ILE A 128 19.67 0.54 3.81
CA ILE A 128 19.56 -0.11 5.12
C ILE A 128 20.28 -1.47 5.13
N GLY A 129 20.24 -2.23 4.02
CA GLY A 129 20.99 -3.47 3.89
C GLY A 129 22.52 -3.29 3.93
N VAL A 130 23.02 -2.13 3.50
CA VAL A 130 24.45 -1.78 3.55
C VAL A 130 24.87 -1.24 4.93
N ALA A 131 23.99 -0.51 5.61
CA ALA A 131 24.27 0.04 6.94
C ALA A 131 24.29 -1.03 8.06
N ASP A 132 23.64 -2.17 7.86
CA ASP A 132 23.61 -3.31 8.79
C ASP A 132 24.80 -4.29 8.59
N GLN A 133 25.65 -4.04 7.59
CA GLN A 133 26.88 -4.81 7.29
C GLN A 133 28.16 -4.18 7.89
N LYS A 134 28.04 -3.15 8.72
CA LYS A 134 29.17 -2.45 9.35
C LYS A 134 29.02 -2.43 10.87
#